data_AF-A0A961DH33-F1
#
_entry.id   AF-A0A961DH33-F1
#
_cell.length_a   1.000
_cell.length_b   1.000
_cell.length_c   1.000
_cell.angle_alpha   90.00
_cell.angle_beta   90.00
_cell.angle_gamma   90.00
#
_symmetry.space_group_name_H-M   'P 1'
#
loop_
_entity.id
_entity.type
_entity.pdbx_description
1 polymer ?
#
loop_
_entity_poly.entity_id
_entity_poly.type
_entity_poly.pdbx_seq_one_letter_code
_entity_poly.pdbx_strand_id
1 'polypeptide(L)'
;MLISLYAGPVSRHCTRYLADGGYLLANNSHGDASLALLDPHYELVAVQPTWASARFRADNLDSFSRARRPDAFTVDQVLASGRGVAFERTAACYLFRLVGR
;
A
#
# COMPACT_ATOMS: atom_id res chain seq x y z
N MET A 1 15.06 -1.19 1.15
CA MET A 1 13.70 -1.46 1.70
C MET A 1 13.19 -0.20 2.37
N LEU A 2 11.92 0.12 2.22
CA LEU A 2 11.23 1.20 2.92
C LEU A 2 10.15 0.62 3.82
N ILE A 3 9.93 1.26 4.97
CA ILE A 3 8.88 0.89 5.92
C ILE A 3 8.05 2.14 6.21
N SER A 4 6.75 2.06 5.97
CA SER A 4 5.78 3.13 6.15
C SER A 4 4.59 2.65 6.99
N LEU A 5 4.87 2.41 8.27
CA LEU A 5 3.85 2.02 9.23
C LEU A 5 3.45 3.26 10.01
N TYR A 6 2.27 3.81 9.70
CA TYR A 6 1.74 5.04 10.29
C TYR A 6 2.53 6.33 9.97
N ALA A 7 3.44 6.30 8.99
CA ALA A 7 4.34 7.41 8.67
C ALA A 7 3.80 8.42 7.64
N GLY A 8 2.66 8.14 7.00
CA GLY A 8 2.13 8.98 5.91
C GLY A 8 2.72 8.61 4.54
N PRO A 9 2.73 9.53 3.55
CA PRO A 9 3.01 9.24 2.14
C PRO A 9 4.51 9.00 1.83
N VAL A 10 5.14 8.05 2.53
CA VAL A 10 6.56 7.69 2.35
C VAL A 10 6.81 7.18 0.94
N SER A 11 5.91 6.39 0.36
CA SER A 11 6.03 5.91 -1.03
C SER A 11 6.25 7.08 -2.00
N ARG A 12 5.51 8.17 -1.86
CA ARG A 12 5.60 9.33 -2.77
C ARG A 12 6.92 10.08 -2.70
N HIS A 13 7.55 10.15 -1.52
CA HIS A 13 8.75 10.96 -1.30
C HIS A 13 10.05 10.16 -1.27
N CYS A 14 9.97 8.89 -0.88
CA CYS A 14 11.13 8.06 -0.59
C CYS A 14 11.37 6.96 -1.63
N THR A 15 10.49 6.73 -2.60
CA THR A 15 10.69 5.72 -3.67
C THR A 15 12.05 5.83 -4.35
N ARG A 16 12.57 7.06 -4.52
CA ARG A 16 13.92 7.31 -5.07
C ARG A 16 15.06 6.60 -4.33
N TYR A 17 14.84 6.22 -3.07
CA TYR A 17 15.82 5.52 -2.24
C TYR A 17 15.67 3.99 -2.30
N LEU A 18 14.64 3.46 -2.96
CA LEU A 18 14.56 2.04 -3.28
C LEU A 18 15.33 1.75 -4.56
N ALA A 19 16.18 0.72 -4.51
CA ALA A 19 16.69 0.08 -5.72
C ALA A 19 15.55 -0.64 -6.46
N ASP A 20 15.72 -0.87 -7.76
CA ASP A 20 14.78 -1.63 -8.58
C ASP A 20 14.56 -3.03 -8.00
N GLY A 21 13.32 -3.51 -7.99
CA GLY A 21 12.94 -4.73 -7.30
C GLY A 21 12.93 -4.62 -5.77
N GLY A 22 13.26 -3.46 -5.20
CA GLY A 22 13.22 -3.20 -3.77
C GLY A 22 11.79 -3.17 -3.22
N TYR A 23 11.67 -3.37 -1.91
CA TYR A 23 10.36 -3.52 -1.25
C TYR A 23 9.97 -2.30 -0.42
N LEU A 24 8.67 -1.99 -0.46
CA LEU A 24 7.97 -1.09 0.43
C LEU A 24 6.99 -1.90 1.29
N LEU A 25 7.11 -1.80 2.62
CA LEU A 25 6.11 -2.30 3.55
C LEU A 25 5.28 -1.12 4.07
N ALA A 26 3.98 -1.10 3.80
CA ALA A 26 3.10 0.00 4.20
C ALA A 26 1.83 -0.50 4.90
N ASN A 27 1.31 0.28 5.84
CA ASN A 27 -0.07 0.11 6.28
C ASN A 27 -0.97 1.16 5.63
N ASN A 28 -2.29 1.00 5.77
CA ASN A 28 -3.25 1.91 5.13
C ASN A 28 -3.78 3.01 6.05
N SER A 29 -3.23 3.16 7.27
CA SER A 29 -3.75 4.12 8.26
C SER A 29 -3.65 5.57 7.78
N HIS A 30 -2.49 5.94 7.24
CA HIS A 30 -2.21 7.28 6.72
C HIS A 30 -2.05 7.28 5.19
N GLY A 31 -2.77 6.37 4.53
CA GLY A 31 -2.92 6.39 3.08
C GLY A 31 -1.81 5.77 2.25
N ASP A 32 -0.65 5.43 2.81
CA ASP A 32 0.50 5.05 1.97
C ASP A 32 0.30 3.75 1.18
N ALA A 33 -0.39 2.76 1.75
CA ALA A 33 -0.77 1.56 0.97
C ALA A 33 -1.76 1.90 -0.17
N SER A 34 -2.69 2.85 0.05
CA SER A 34 -3.58 3.33 -1.01
C SER A 34 -2.79 4.07 -2.09
N LEU A 35 -1.82 4.90 -1.71
CA LEU A 35 -0.97 5.62 -2.66
C LEU A 35 -0.09 4.67 -3.47
N ALA A 36 0.52 3.68 -2.81
CA ALA A 36 1.32 2.67 -3.49
C ALA A 36 0.49 1.82 -4.46
N LEU A 37 -0.77 1.51 -4.14
CA LEU A 37 -1.69 0.82 -5.07
C LEU A 37 -2.09 1.65 -6.29
N LEU A 38 -2.03 2.98 -6.20
CA LEU A 38 -2.31 3.90 -7.30
C LEU A 38 -1.06 4.25 -8.12
N ASP A 39 0.12 3.86 -7.66
CA ASP A 39 1.39 4.14 -8.32
C ASP A 39 1.76 2.97 -9.24
N PRO A 40 1.86 3.18 -10.57
CA PRO A 40 2.18 2.11 -11.52
C PRO A 40 3.58 1.51 -11.34
N HIS A 41 4.46 2.16 -10.57
CA HIS A 41 5.79 1.63 -10.27
C HIS A 41 5.77 0.55 -9.18
N TYR A 42 4.67 0.42 -8.43
CA TYR A 42 4.53 -0.56 -7.36
C TYR A 42 3.59 -1.70 -7.76
N GLU A 43 4.03 -2.92 -7.46
CA GLU A 43 3.21 -4.13 -7.53
C GLU A 43 2.91 -4.61 -6.10
N LEU A 44 1.64 -4.87 -5.77
CA LEU A 44 1.27 -5.53 -4.52
C LEU A 44 1.63 -7.02 -4.63
N VAL A 45 2.59 -7.49 -3.84
CA VAL A 45 3.08 -8.88 -3.91
C VAL A 45 2.65 -9.73 -2.73
N ALA A 46 2.31 -9.11 -1.60
CA ALA A 46 1.76 -9.82 -0.45
C ALA A 46 1.02 -8.90 0.53
N VAL A 47 0.20 -9.49 1.38
CA VAL A 47 -0.44 -8.81 2.52
C VAL A 47 -0.27 -9.59 3.81
N GLN A 48 -0.21 -8.89 4.93
CA GLN A 48 -0.36 -9.44 6.27
C GLN A 48 -1.77 -9.10 6.75
N PRO A 49 -2.71 -10.06 6.83
CA PRO A 49 -4.13 -9.75 7.12
C PRO A 49 -4.34 -9.09 8.49
N THR A 50 -3.60 -9.52 9.51
CA THR A 50 -3.73 -9.01 10.88
C THR A 50 -2.36 -8.88 11.54
N TRP A 51 -2.24 -7.97 12.51
CA TRP A 51 -1.01 -7.78 13.28
C TRP A 51 -0.62 -9.01 14.11
N ALA A 52 -1.60 -9.83 14.50
CA ALA A 52 -1.37 -11.08 15.23
C ALA A 52 -0.78 -12.20 14.34
N SER A 53 -0.92 -12.09 13.02
CA SER A 53 -0.34 -13.05 12.09
C SER A 53 1.12 -12.68 11.79
N ALA A 54 2.04 -13.62 11.97
CA ALA A 54 3.42 -13.48 11.48
C ALA A 54 3.56 -13.81 9.97
N ARG A 55 2.47 -14.20 9.30
CA ARG A 55 2.49 -14.69 7.92
C ARG A 55 1.96 -13.67 6.94
N PHE A 56 2.74 -13.47 5.87
CA PHE A 56 2.29 -12.84 4.64
C PHE A 56 1.58 -13.86 3.75
N ARG A 57 0.61 -13.38 2.98
CA ARG A 57 -0.14 -14.13 1.97
C ARG A 57 0.00 -13.45 0.63
N ALA A 58 0.21 -14.24 -0.42
CA ALA A 58 0.33 -13.79 -1.80
C ALA A 58 -0.88 -14.19 -2.66
N ASP A 59 -1.90 -14.80 -2.05
CA ASP A 59 -3.11 -15.27 -2.72
C ASP A 59 -4.28 -14.29 -2.54
N ASN A 60 -5.13 -14.19 -3.57
CA ASN A 60 -6.34 -13.35 -3.55
C ASN A 60 -6.08 -11.88 -3.18
N LEU A 61 -4.96 -11.31 -3.67
CA LEU A 61 -4.54 -9.95 -3.37
C LEU A 61 -5.54 -8.90 -3.82
N ASP A 62 -6.29 -9.15 -4.91
CA ASP A 62 -7.31 -8.25 -5.44
C ASP A 62 -8.36 -7.84 -4.39
N SER A 63 -8.70 -8.74 -3.47
CA SER A 63 -9.68 -8.46 -2.41
C SER A 63 -9.18 -7.46 -1.36
N PHE A 64 -7.87 -7.22 -1.32
CA PHE A 64 -7.23 -6.24 -0.43
C PHE A 64 -6.90 -4.93 -1.16
N SER A 65 -6.99 -4.87 -2.48
CA SER A 65 -6.74 -3.66 -3.28
C SER A 65 -8.00 -3.02 -3.87
N ARG A 66 -9.13 -3.74 -3.88
CA ARG A 66 -10.43 -3.20 -4.34
C ARG A 66 -11.06 -2.26 -3.32
N ALA A 67 -11.12 -0.98 -3.65
CA ALA A 67 -11.76 0.03 -2.83
C ALA A 67 -13.29 -0.14 -2.83
N ARG A 68 -13.92 -0.04 -1.65
CA ARG A 68 -15.39 -0.07 -1.50
C ARG A 68 -16.09 1.12 -2.18
N ARG A 69 -15.36 2.21 -2.38
CA ARG A 69 -15.78 3.39 -3.13
C ARG A 69 -14.72 3.68 -4.20
N PRO A 70 -14.81 3.06 -5.38
CA PRO A 70 -13.84 3.23 -6.46
C PRO A 70 -13.65 4.69 -6.87
N ASP A 71 -14.72 5.49 -6.90
CA ASP A 71 -14.68 6.91 -7.28
C ASP A 71 -13.86 7.78 -6.32
N ALA A 72 -13.70 7.34 -5.06
CA ALA A 72 -12.90 8.01 -4.05
C ALA A 72 -11.45 7.50 -4.02
N PHE A 73 -11.11 6.50 -4.84
CA PHE A 73 -9.78 5.91 -4.87
C PHE A 73 -8.88 6.65 -5.85
N THR A 74 -8.54 7.89 -5.49
CA THR A 74 -7.64 8.75 -6.27
C THR A 74 -6.54 9.31 -5.37
N VAL A 75 -5.40 9.69 -5.98
CA VAL A 75 -4.26 10.27 -5.25
C VAL A 75 -4.69 11.50 -4.46
N ASP A 76 -5.44 12.42 -5.09
CA ASP A 76 -5.87 13.66 -4.47
C ASP A 76 -6.78 13.42 -3.26
N GLN A 77 -7.71 12.47 -3.35
CA GLN A 77 -8.62 12.14 -2.24
C GLN A 77 -7.88 11.50 -1.05
N VAL A 78 -6.92 10.62 -1.33
CA VAL A 78 -6.10 9.98 -0.28
C VAL A 78 -5.23 11.04 0.42
N LEU A 79 -4.62 11.95 -0.34
CA LEU A 79 -3.81 13.03 0.23
C LEU A 79 -4.66 14.03 1.02
N ALA A 80 -5.80 14.46 0.47
CA ALA A 80 -6.69 15.43 1.13
C ALA A 80 -7.29 14.88 2.43
N SER A 81 -7.62 13.59 2.49
CA SER A 81 -8.18 12.96 3.69
C SER A 81 -7.13 12.58 4.74
N GLY A 82 -5.86 12.46 4.34
CA GLY A 82 -4.78 11.96 5.20
C GLY A 82 -4.95 10.51 5.65
N ARG A 83 -5.86 9.76 5.03
CA ARG A 83 -6.22 8.38 5.37
C ARG A 83 -6.31 7.51 4.14
N GLY A 84 -6.07 6.22 4.31
CA GLY A 84 -6.28 5.26 3.23
C GLY A 84 -7.77 4.99 2.96
N VAL A 85 -8.07 4.56 1.74
CA VAL A 85 -9.43 4.16 1.38
C VAL A 85 -9.83 2.87 2.07
N ALA A 86 -11.14 2.67 2.25
CA ALA A 86 -11.65 1.40 2.76
C ALA A 86 -11.69 0.36 1.63
N PHE A 87 -10.91 -0.72 1.77
CA PHE A 87 -10.92 -1.85 0.85
C PHE A 87 -12.01 -2.88 1.21
N GLU A 88 -12.34 -3.76 0.26
CA GLU A 88 -13.26 -4.89 0.48
C GLU A 88 -12.82 -5.76 1.66
N ARG A 89 -11.52 -6.08 1.74
CA ARG A 89 -10.90 -6.72 2.90
C ARG A 89 -9.79 -5.86 3.49
N THR A 90 -9.68 -5.90 4.81
CA THR A 90 -8.63 -5.19 5.53
C THR A 90 -7.39 -6.08 5.68
N ALA A 91 -6.23 -5.45 5.55
CA ALA A 91 -4.95 -6.01 5.96
C ALA A 91 -4.27 -5.07 6.96
N ALA A 92 -3.45 -5.63 7.85
CA ALA A 92 -2.58 -4.88 8.74
C ALA A 92 -1.47 -4.16 7.95
N CYS A 93 -0.82 -4.91 7.05
CA CYS A 93 0.26 -4.41 6.21
C CYS A 93 0.16 -4.95 4.78
N TYR A 94 0.70 -4.17 3.85
CA TYR A 94 0.80 -4.45 2.42
C TYR A 94 2.28 -4.40 2.06
N LEU A 95 2.74 -5.42 1.32
CA LEU A 95 4.10 -5.50 0.81
C LEU A 95 4.07 -5.25 -0.69
N PHE A 96 4.74 -4.19 -1.10
CA PHE A 96 4.88 -3.79 -2.49
C PHE A 96 6.29 -4.03 -2.98
N ARG A 97 6.43 -4.35 -4.25
CA ARG A 97 7.70 -4.43 -4.98
C ARG A 97 7.76 -3.30 -5.99
N LEU A 98 8.89 -2.61 -6.07
CA LEU A 98 9.18 -1.64 -7.12
C LEU A 98 9.48 -2.40 -8.43
N VAL A 99 8.65 -2.23 -9.46
CA VAL A 99 8.74 -2.96 -10.75
C VAL A 99 9.19 -2.10 -11.93
N GLY A 100 9.26 -0.78 -11.75
CA GLY A 100 9.81 0.17 -12.72
C GLY A 100 10.15 1.48 -12.03
N ARG A 101 11.03 2.28 -12.61
CA ARG A 101 11.35 3.65 -12.17
C ARG A 101 10.96 4.66 -13.23
#